data_AF-A0A0Q7BQ05-F1
#
_entry.id   AF-A0A0Q7BQ05-F1
#
_cell.length_a   1.000
_cell.length_b   1.000
_cell.length_c   1.000
_cell.angle_alpha   90.00
_cell.angle_beta   90.00
_cell.angle_gamma   90.00
#
_symmetry.space_group_name_H-M   'P 1'
#
loop_
_entity.id
_entity.type
_entity.pdbx_description
1 polymer ?
#
loop_
_entity_poly.entity_id
_entity_poly.type
_entity_poly.pdbx_seq_one_letter_code
_entity_poly.pdbx_strand_id
1 'polypeptide(L)'
;MVEHRTELHRLLAEALIAHLGVVVGGHPVVLPVAFAVDLDGPDQDGTLYVHGSVAAGWLRSAADATVCVTVTELDGLVAARSAFHHSMNYRSAVVIGTARIVEDPDERRHALGLTVDHMIPGRDATLREPTRKELAATAVLAVPLHEASMKSRGEGPVDDQEDIDAGVWGGVIPLRRTAGDPIPAEDASGPVPADVVRRAASL
;
A
#
# COMPACT_ATOMS: atom_id res chain seq x y z
N MET A 1 -14.48 -5.85 13.71
CA MET A 1 -14.66 -6.64 12.47
C MET A 1 -14.91 -5.68 11.34
N VAL A 2 -14.22 -5.83 10.20
CA VAL A 2 -14.44 -4.96 9.02
C VAL A 2 -15.74 -5.37 8.35
N GLU A 3 -16.73 -4.47 8.31
CA GLU A 3 -18.02 -4.73 7.64
C GLU A 3 -17.88 -4.84 6.10
N HIS A 4 -16.69 -4.51 5.57
CA HIS A 4 -16.40 -4.40 4.13
C HIS A 4 -15.07 -5.06 3.71
N ARG A 5 -14.85 -6.33 4.07
CA ARG A 5 -13.60 -7.06 3.73
C ARG A 5 -13.25 -7.04 2.23
N THR A 6 -14.24 -7.17 1.35
CA THR A 6 -14.02 -7.13 -0.11
C THR A 6 -13.44 -5.78 -0.55
N GLU A 7 -13.92 -4.67 0.01
CA GLU A 7 -13.45 -3.33 -0.35
C GLU A 7 -12.07 -3.02 0.23
N LEU A 8 -11.77 -3.55 1.44
CA LEU A 8 -10.43 -3.53 2.02
C LEU A 8 -9.43 -4.24 1.10
N HIS A 9 -9.75 -5.47 0.66
CA HIS A 9 -8.87 -6.23 -0.23
C HIS A 9 -8.67 -5.52 -1.56
N ARG A 10 -9.74 -4.92 -2.12
CA ARG A 10 -9.62 -4.11 -3.33
C ARG A 10 -8.70 -2.91 -3.15
N LEU A 11 -8.83 -2.17 -2.04
CA LEU A 11 -7.94 -1.05 -1.75
C LEU A 11 -6.48 -1.51 -1.62
N LEU A 12 -6.23 -2.60 -0.90
CA LEU A 12 -4.88 -3.17 -0.74
C LEU A 12 -4.30 -3.63 -2.08
N ALA A 13 -5.10 -4.23 -2.96
CA ALA A 13 -4.69 -4.65 -4.31
C ALA A 13 -4.39 -3.46 -5.24
N GLU A 14 -5.08 -2.34 -5.09
CA GLU A 14 -4.90 -1.15 -5.93
C GLU A 14 -3.72 -0.26 -5.47
N ALA A 15 -3.45 -0.21 -4.16
CA ALA A 15 -2.49 0.71 -3.60
C ALA A 15 -1.04 0.28 -3.86
N LEU A 16 -0.18 1.25 -4.15
CA LEU A 16 1.23 1.00 -4.48
C LEU A 16 2.18 1.19 -3.28
N ILE A 17 1.74 1.89 -2.25
CA ILE A 17 2.54 2.27 -1.10
C ILE A 17 1.75 2.05 0.18
N ALA A 18 2.43 1.48 1.18
CA ALA A 18 1.95 1.43 2.55
C ALA A 18 2.90 2.21 3.46
N HIS A 19 2.40 2.55 4.65
CA HIS A 19 3.17 3.20 5.70
C HIS A 19 3.21 2.26 6.90
N LEU A 20 4.40 1.74 7.21
CA LEU A 20 4.64 0.88 8.36
C LEU A 20 5.00 1.71 9.59
N GLY A 21 4.11 1.76 10.56
CA GLY A 21 4.34 2.26 11.91
C GLY A 21 4.95 1.17 12.79
N VAL A 22 6.12 1.47 13.37
CA VAL A 22 6.86 0.58 14.27
C VAL A 22 7.58 1.40 15.34
N VAL A 23 7.80 0.83 16.53
CA VAL A 23 8.61 1.45 17.58
C VAL A 23 10.07 1.03 17.42
N VAL A 24 10.96 2.00 17.18
CA VAL A 24 12.41 1.78 17.06
C VAL A 24 13.12 2.65 18.09
N GLY A 25 13.92 2.04 18.96
CA GLY A 25 14.67 2.77 19.99
C GLY A 25 13.77 3.56 20.95
N GLY A 26 12.55 3.10 21.20
CA GLY A 26 11.58 3.77 22.08
C GLY A 26 10.75 4.89 21.42
N HIS A 27 10.93 5.13 20.11
CA HIS A 27 10.17 6.14 19.37
C HIS A 27 9.31 5.50 18.28
N PRO A 28 8.07 5.99 18.06
CA PRO A 28 7.31 5.60 16.89
C PRO A 28 7.96 6.20 15.64
N VAL A 29 8.19 5.36 14.64
CA VAL A 29 8.60 5.76 13.30
C VAL A 29 7.60 5.23 12.29
N VAL A 30 7.40 5.97 11.20
CA VAL A 30 6.49 5.59 10.11
C VAL A 30 7.27 5.59 8.81
N LEU A 31 7.38 4.43 8.19
CA LEU A 31 8.24 4.20 7.03
C LEU A 31 7.39 3.93 5.78
N PRO A 32 7.61 4.63 4.67
CA PRO A 32 7.03 4.25 3.40
C PRO A 32 7.63 2.92 2.92
N VAL A 33 6.79 1.97 2.54
CA VAL A 33 7.21 0.63 2.11
C VAL A 33 6.40 0.17 0.90
N ALA A 34 7.07 -0.56 0.00
CA ALA A 34 6.37 -1.46 -0.92
C ALA A 34 5.85 -2.67 -0.14
N PHE A 35 4.70 -3.20 -0.55
CA PHE A 35 4.05 -4.31 0.12
C PHE A 35 3.38 -5.23 -0.88
N ALA A 36 2.98 -6.40 -0.42
CA ALA A 36 2.08 -7.29 -1.13
C ALA A 36 1.09 -7.92 -0.15
N VAL A 37 0.00 -8.46 -0.67
CA VAL A 37 -1.00 -9.20 0.10
C VAL A 37 -1.20 -10.57 -0.55
N ASP A 38 -1.20 -11.60 0.28
CA ASP A 38 -1.60 -12.96 -0.06
C ASP A 38 -2.82 -13.34 0.79
N LEU A 39 -4.00 -13.39 0.18
CA LEU A 39 -5.23 -13.73 0.88
C LEU A 39 -5.29 -15.22 1.28
N ASP A 40 -4.52 -16.06 0.60
CA ASP A 40 -4.38 -17.50 0.88
C ASP A 40 -3.09 -17.79 1.68
N GLY A 41 -2.44 -16.74 2.18
CA GLY A 41 -1.23 -16.82 2.98
C GLY A 41 -1.45 -17.57 4.31
N PRO A 42 -0.36 -17.93 5.00
CA PRO A 42 -0.42 -18.80 6.18
C PRO A 42 -1.05 -18.14 7.42
N ASP A 43 -1.16 -16.80 7.45
CA ASP A 43 -1.73 -16.06 8.57
C ASP A 43 -3.26 -15.94 8.48
N GLN A 44 -3.91 -15.74 9.63
CA GLN A 44 -5.37 -15.63 9.73
C GLN A 44 -5.91 -14.46 8.88
N ASP A 45 -6.92 -14.76 8.07
CA ASP A 45 -7.58 -13.86 7.11
C ASP A 45 -6.65 -13.33 5.99
N GLY A 46 -5.48 -13.94 5.81
CA GLY A 46 -4.48 -13.56 4.81
C GLY A 46 -3.27 -12.87 5.42
N THR A 47 -2.23 -12.72 4.61
CA THR A 47 -0.91 -12.22 5.00
C THR A 47 -0.54 -10.98 4.20
N LEU A 48 -0.13 -9.91 4.89
CA LEU A 48 0.52 -8.75 4.29
C LEU A 48 2.03 -8.88 4.45
N TYR A 49 2.76 -8.77 3.35
CA TYR A 49 4.22 -8.82 3.34
C TYR A 49 4.84 -7.45 3.07
N VAL A 50 5.90 -7.14 3.80
CA VAL A 50 6.83 -6.05 3.49
C VAL A 50 8.26 -6.59 3.51
N HIS A 51 9.17 -5.96 2.79
CA HIS A 51 10.56 -6.42 2.73
C HIS A 51 11.56 -5.28 2.95
N GLY A 52 12.79 -5.66 3.25
CA GLY A 52 13.90 -4.72 3.36
C GLY A 52 15.23 -5.42 3.57
N SER A 53 16.29 -4.63 3.70
CA SER A 53 17.61 -5.18 4.01
C SER A 53 17.60 -5.84 5.39
N VAL A 54 18.22 -7.02 5.52
CA VAL A 54 18.48 -7.67 6.81
C VAL A 54 19.22 -6.76 7.82
N ALA A 55 19.97 -5.77 7.33
CA ALA A 55 20.70 -4.82 8.16
C ALA A 55 19.79 -3.72 8.76
N ALA A 56 18.58 -3.52 8.24
CA ALA A 56 17.70 -2.43 8.65
C ALA A 56 17.25 -2.59 10.12
N GLY A 57 17.55 -1.59 10.94
CA GLY A 57 17.23 -1.62 12.38
C GLY A 57 15.73 -1.71 12.68
N TRP A 58 14.89 -1.16 11.79
CA TRP A 58 13.43 -1.19 11.94
C TRP A 58 12.86 -2.60 11.74
N LEU A 59 13.42 -3.42 10.85
CA LEU A 59 12.97 -4.80 10.64
C LEU A 59 13.17 -5.66 11.89
N ARG A 60 14.34 -5.53 12.54
CA ARG A 60 14.60 -6.21 13.81
C ARG A 60 13.70 -5.73 14.94
N SER A 61 13.31 -4.46 14.92
CA SER A 61 12.40 -3.91 15.93
C SER A 61 10.94 -4.27 15.67
N ALA A 62 10.59 -4.60 14.42
CA ALA A 62 9.27 -5.04 14.01
C ALA A 62 9.05 -6.53 14.30
N ALA A 63 10.10 -7.35 14.29
CA ALA A 63 10.02 -8.78 14.59
C ALA A 63 9.38 -9.01 15.97
N ASP A 64 8.31 -9.80 16.00
CA ASP A 64 7.50 -10.13 17.18
C ASP A 64 6.84 -8.92 17.88
N ALA A 65 6.89 -7.74 17.26
CA ALA A 65 6.24 -6.54 17.75
C ALA A 65 4.89 -6.33 17.06
N THR A 66 3.95 -5.73 17.77
CA THR A 66 2.73 -5.20 17.15
C THR A 66 3.09 -3.99 16.29
N VAL A 67 2.80 -4.09 15.00
CA VAL A 67 2.99 -3.01 14.02
C VAL A 67 1.65 -2.52 13.49
N CYS A 68 1.67 -1.35 12.86
CA CYS A 68 0.52 -0.79 12.15
C CYS A 68 0.92 -0.54 10.70
N VAL A 69 0.19 -1.12 9.74
CA VAL A 69 0.37 -0.86 8.32
C VAL A 69 -0.82 -0.07 7.81
N THR A 70 -0.55 1.16 7.36
CA THR A 70 -1.59 2.06 6.84
C THR A 70 -1.44 2.27 5.34
N VAL A 71 -2.54 2.14 4.62
CA VAL A 71 -2.65 2.47 3.20
C VAL A 71 -3.65 3.61 3.06
N THR A 72 -3.37 4.58 2.20
CA THR A 72 -4.29 5.70 1.91
C THR A 72 -4.22 6.06 0.42
N GLU A 73 -5.38 6.16 -0.20
CA GLU A 73 -5.57 6.71 -1.55
C GLU A 73 -6.43 7.98 -1.43
N LEU A 74 -5.93 9.10 -1.96
CA LEU A 74 -6.62 10.38 -1.94
C LEU A 74 -7.39 10.57 -3.26
N ASP A 75 -8.72 10.64 -3.17
CA ASP A 75 -9.62 10.64 -4.32
C ASP A 75 -10.23 12.04 -4.60
N GLY A 76 -10.06 13.03 -3.71
CA GLY A 76 -10.48 14.40 -3.98
C GLY A 76 -10.34 15.38 -2.82
N LEU A 77 -10.37 16.67 -3.14
CA LEU A 77 -10.41 17.76 -2.17
C LEU A 77 -11.84 18.27 -2.06
N VAL A 78 -12.37 18.35 -0.84
CA VAL A 78 -13.73 18.84 -0.60
C VAL A 78 -13.67 20.29 -0.18
N ALA A 79 -14.06 21.16 -1.12
CA ALA A 79 -14.16 22.59 -0.94
C ALA A 79 -15.56 22.92 -0.43
N ALA A 80 -15.74 22.90 0.88
CA ALA A 80 -16.94 23.35 1.56
C ALA A 80 -17.02 24.88 1.60
N ARG A 81 -18.20 25.39 1.95
CA ARG A 81 -18.47 26.83 2.01
C ARG A 81 -17.98 27.45 3.32
N SER A 82 -17.91 26.66 4.39
CA SER A 82 -17.20 27.02 5.62
C SER A 82 -15.96 26.16 5.85
N ALA A 83 -14.99 26.74 6.55
CA ALA A 83 -13.73 26.07 6.84
C ALA A 83 -13.90 24.81 7.69
N PHE A 84 -14.95 24.76 8.50
CA PHE A 84 -15.26 23.61 9.37
C PHE A 84 -15.64 22.36 8.56
N HIS A 85 -16.34 22.53 7.44
CA HIS A 85 -16.76 21.43 6.58
C HIS A 85 -15.74 21.06 5.49
N HIS A 86 -14.60 21.76 5.40
CA HIS A 86 -13.51 21.39 4.49
C HIS A 86 -12.98 20.00 4.81
N SER A 87 -12.76 19.20 3.76
CA SER A 87 -12.33 17.81 3.94
C SER A 87 -11.65 17.25 2.69
N MET A 88 -11.50 15.93 2.67
CA MET A 88 -10.94 15.17 1.55
C MET A 88 -11.79 13.92 1.33
N ASN A 89 -11.93 13.52 0.06
CA ASN A 89 -12.39 12.19 -0.31
C ASN A 89 -11.18 11.27 -0.35
N TYR A 90 -11.27 10.12 0.31
CA TYR A 90 -10.16 9.18 0.44
C TYR A 90 -10.67 7.78 0.75
N ARG A 91 -9.81 6.79 0.55
CA ARG A 91 -9.96 5.43 1.03
C ARG A 91 -8.72 5.07 1.84
N SER A 92 -8.90 4.52 3.03
CA SER A 92 -7.78 4.14 3.90
C SER A 92 -8.03 2.80 4.55
N ALA A 93 -6.98 1.98 4.62
CA ALA A 93 -6.94 0.75 5.39
C ALA A 93 -5.89 0.88 6.49
N VAL A 94 -6.22 0.35 7.67
CA VAL A 94 -5.29 0.20 8.80
C VAL A 94 -5.28 -1.26 9.18
N VAL A 95 -4.12 -1.90 9.09
CA VAL A 95 -3.87 -3.29 9.52
C VAL A 95 -2.98 -3.24 10.75
N ILE A 96 -3.40 -3.88 11.83
CA ILE A 96 -2.64 -4.00 13.08
C ILE A 96 -2.36 -5.48 13.30
N GLY A 97 -1.14 -5.82 13.66
CA GLY A 97 -0.81 -7.22 13.92
C GLY A 97 0.56 -7.39 14.50
N THR A 98 0.76 -8.49 15.23
CA THR A 98 2.10 -8.94 15.63
C THR A 98 2.81 -9.43 14.38
N ALA A 99 3.89 -8.76 14.00
CA ALA A 99 4.61 -9.09 12.80
C ALA A 99 5.61 -10.23 13.06
N ARG A 100 5.80 -11.11 12.07
CA ARG A 100 6.79 -12.19 12.12
C ARG A 100 7.80 -12.05 10.99
N ILE A 101 9.03 -12.46 11.24
CA ILE A 101 10.02 -12.62 10.16
C ILE A 101 9.71 -13.92 9.43
N VAL A 102 9.73 -13.86 8.09
CA VAL A 102 9.57 -15.03 7.24
C VAL A 102 10.91 -15.78 7.15
N GLU A 103 11.01 -16.89 7.86
CA GLU A 103 12.21 -17.75 7.91
C GLU A 103 12.21 -18.84 6.84
N ASP A 104 11.02 -19.30 6.41
CA ASP A 104 10.90 -20.29 5.34
C ASP A 104 11.41 -19.71 4.02
N PRO A 105 12.43 -20.32 3.39
CA PRO A 105 12.97 -19.86 2.12
C PRO A 105 11.92 -19.79 0.99
N ASP A 106 10.95 -20.71 0.96
CA ASP A 106 9.95 -20.80 -0.09
C ASP A 106 8.90 -19.70 0.08
N GLU A 107 8.41 -19.50 1.31
CA GLU A 107 7.53 -18.37 1.65
C GLU A 107 8.21 -17.04 1.35
N ARG A 108 9.50 -16.90 1.69
CA ARG A 108 10.26 -15.67 1.41
C ARG A 108 10.38 -15.41 -0.10
N ARG A 109 10.70 -16.43 -0.91
CA ARG A 109 10.76 -16.30 -2.38
C ARG A 109 9.41 -15.88 -2.95
N HIS A 110 8.33 -16.50 -2.46
CA HIS A 110 6.95 -16.20 -2.85
C HIS A 110 6.55 -14.76 -2.51
N ALA A 111 6.75 -14.33 -1.26
CA ALA A 111 6.44 -12.97 -0.81
C ALA A 111 7.20 -11.87 -1.60
N LEU A 112 8.47 -12.13 -1.94
CA LEU A 112 9.26 -11.22 -2.77
C LEU A 112 8.74 -11.17 -4.22
N GLY A 113 8.37 -12.32 -4.78
CA GLY A 113 7.73 -12.38 -6.11
C GLY A 113 6.38 -11.65 -6.13
N LEU A 114 5.54 -11.85 -5.11
CA LEU A 114 4.29 -11.12 -4.94
C LEU A 114 4.52 -9.61 -4.86
N THR A 115 5.58 -9.15 -4.19
CA THR A 115 5.89 -7.71 -4.12
C THR A 115 6.25 -7.15 -5.50
N VAL A 116 7.01 -7.89 -6.31
CA VAL A 116 7.32 -7.50 -7.69
C VAL A 116 6.05 -7.44 -8.55
N ASP A 117 5.20 -8.45 -8.44
CA ASP A 117 3.95 -8.55 -9.21
C ASP A 117 2.89 -7.53 -8.76
N HIS A 118 2.90 -7.14 -7.49
CA HIS A 118 2.04 -6.07 -6.96
C HIS A 118 2.34 -4.73 -7.63
N MET A 119 3.62 -4.47 -7.92
CA MET A 119 4.06 -3.28 -8.65
C MET A 119 3.69 -3.38 -10.14
N ILE A 120 4.03 -4.49 -10.79
CA ILE A 120 3.80 -4.75 -12.21
C ILE A 120 3.31 -6.20 -12.37
N PRO A 121 2.01 -6.42 -12.65
CA PRO A 121 1.45 -7.76 -12.70
C PRO A 121 2.17 -8.69 -13.70
N GLY A 122 2.64 -9.84 -13.21
CA GLY A 122 3.35 -10.87 -13.96
C GLY A 122 4.82 -10.56 -14.26
N ARG A 123 5.40 -9.55 -13.58
CA ARG A 123 6.78 -9.11 -13.79
C ARG A 123 7.79 -10.11 -13.26
N ASP A 124 7.56 -10.77 -12.12
CA ASP A 124 8.51 -11.71 -11.52
C ASP A 124 8.91 -12.80 -12.52
N ALA A 125 7.92 -13.35 -13.24
CA ALA A 125 8.12 -14.38 -14.26
C ALA A 125 8.92 -13.92 -15.50
N THR A 126 9.09 -12.62 -15.71
CA THR A 126 9.90 -12.06 -16.82
C THR A 126 11.35 -11.79 -16.43
N LEU A 127 11.65 -11.83 -15.13
CA LEU A 127 12.98 -11.57 -14.60
C LEU A 127 13.75 -12.88 -14.42
N ARG A 128 15.08 -12.78 -14.28
CA ARG A 128 15.86 -13.92 -13.82
C ARG A 128 15.49 -14.26 -12.38
N GLU A 129 15.65 -15.53 -12.01
CA GLU A 129 15.54 -15.94 -10.62
C GLU A 129 16.47 -15.13 -9.70
N PRO A 130 16.01 -14.77 -8.49
CA PRO A 130 16.85 -14.18 -7.46
C PRO A 130 18.01 -15.11 -7.11
N THR A 131 19.20 -14.54 -6.96
CA THR A 131 20.37 -15.27 -6.50
C THR A 131 20.25 -15.54 -5.00
N ARG A 132 20.94 -16.59 -4.53
CA ARG A 132 21.06 -16.89 -3.09
C ARG A 132 21.58 -15.70 -2.27
N LYS A 133 22.46 -14.88 -2.85
CA LYS A 133 23.02 -13.69 -2.19
C LYS A 133 21.95 -12.61 -2.00
N GLU A 134 21.11 -12.38 -3.01
CA GLU A 134 20.02 -11.40 -2.95
C GLU A 134 18.97 -11.82 -1.91
N LEU A 135 18.58 -13.10 -1.91
CA LEU A 135 17.65 -13.64 -0.91
C LEU A 135 18.23 -13.55 0.51
N ALA A 136 19.52 -13.86 0.71
CA ALA A 136 20.16 -13.75 2.02
C ALA A 136 20.32 -12.30 2.52
N ALA A 137 20.35 -11.32 1.60
CA ALA A 137 20.45 -9.90 1.96
C ALA A 137 19.09 -9.26 2.28
N THR A 138 17.99 -9.98 2.04
CA THR A 138 16.62 -9.46 2.11
C THR A 138 15.82 -10.19 3.18
N ALA A 139 15.27 -9.46 4.14
CA ALA A 139 14.30 -9.97 5.09
C ALA A 139 12.88 -9.62 4.62
N VAL A 140 11.94 -10.51 4.92
CA VAL A 140 10.51 -10.30 4.72
C VAL A 140 9.84 -10.35 6.08
N LEU A 141 8.96 -9.37 6.32
CA LEU A 141 8.12 -9.27 7.49
C LEU A 141 6.68 -9.54 7.05
N ALA A 142 6.01 -10.46 7.74
CA ALA A 142 4.61 -10.82 7.53
C ALA A 142 3.73 -10.26 8.66
N VAL A 143 2.56 -9.73 8.30
CA VAL A 143 1.56 -9.18 9.22
C VAL A 143 0.21 -9.81 8.90
N PRO A 144 -0.48 -10.44 9.88
CA PRO A 144 -1.81 -11.00 9.67
C PRO A 144 -2.83 -9.93 9.29
N LEU A 145 -3.76 -10.23 8.37
CA LEU A 145 -4.86 -9.35 7.98
C LEU A 145 -6.08 -9.45 8.93
N HIS A 146 -5.98 -10.29 9.96
CA HIS A 146 -7.05 -10.53 10.92
C HIS A 146 -7.59 -9.24 11.56
N GLU A 147 -6.72 -8.41 12.12
CA GLU A 147 -7.11 -7.12 12.67
C GLU A 147 -6.83 -6.02 11.63
N ALA A 148 -7.82 -5.78 10.77
CA ALA A 148 -7.82 -4.66 9.86
C ALA A 148 -9.07 -3.79 10.03
N SER A 149 -9.04 -2.58 9.50
CA SER A 149 -10.17 -1.67 9.37
C SER A 149 -10.05 -0.85 8.08
N MET A 150 -11.18 -0.41 7.55
CA MET A 150 -11.23 0.47 6.38
C MET A 150 -12.15 1.66 6.68
N LYS A 151 -11.78 2.82 6.15
CA LYS A 151 -12.64 4.00 6.06
C LYS A 151 -12.60 4.55 4.65
N SER A 152 -13.76 4.93 4.12
CA SER A 152 -13.89 5.60 2.83
C SER A 152 -14.78 6.84 2.97
N ARG A 153 -14.49 7.88 2.18
CA ARG A 153 -15.33 9.07 2.00
C ARG A 153 -15.27 9.46 0.52
N GLY A 154 -16.43 9.64 -0.11
CA GLY A 154 -16.56 9.91 -1.54
C GLY A 154 -17.69 10.90 -1.85
N GLU A 155 -17.91 11.87 -0.97
CA GLU A 155 -19.10 12.74 -0.97
C GLU A 155 -18.73 14.21 -1.16
N GLY A 156 -19.73 15.03 -1.48
CA GLY A 156 -19.61 16.50 -1.55
C GLY A 156 -19.40 17.15 -0.18
N PRO A 157 -19.34 18.50 -0.13
CA PRO A 157 -19.42 19.21 1.13
C PRO A 157 -20.81 19.01 1.77
N VAL A 158 -20.85 18.95 3.09
CA VAL A 158 -22.09 18.88 3.88
C VAL A 158 -22.17 20.21 4.64
N ASP A 159 -22.59 21.25 3.91
CA ASP A 159 -22.66 22.62 4.42
C ASP A 159 -23.97 22.86 5.19
N ASP A 160 -23.93 23.74 6.18
CA ASP A 160 -25.12 24.27 6.83
C ASP A 160 -25.91 25.17 5.87
N GLN A 161 -27.23 25.28 6.09
CA GLN A 161 -28.10 26.05 5.18
C GLN A 161 -27.69 27.52 5.06
N GLU A 162 -27.20 28.13 6.15
CA GLU A 162 -26.74 29.52 6.14
C GLU A 162 -25.51 29.75 5.24
N ASP A 163 -24.59 28.78 5.18
CA ASP A 163 -23.42 28.82 4.30
C ASP A 163 -23.83 28.68 2.83
N ILE A 164 -24.84 27.85 2.56
CA ILE A 164 -25.43 27.68 1.21
C ILE A 164 -26.09 28.99 0.76
N ASP A 165 -26.88 29.61 1.62
CA ASP A 165 -27.61 30.85 1.34
C ASP A 165 -26.66 32.04 1.11
N ALA A 166 -25.47 32.02 1.73
CA ALA A 166 -24.43 33.01 1.50
C ALA A 166 -23.87 33.00 0.06
N GLY A 167 -24.19 31.99 -0.74
CA GLY A 167 -23.86 31.94 -2.17
C GLY A 167 -22.38 31.67 -2.47
N VAL A 168 -21.60 31.25 -1.48
CA VAL A 168 -20.21 30.83 -1.67
C VAL A 168 -20.18 29.54 -2.51
N TRP A 169 -19.17 29.40 -3.37
CA TRP A 169 -19.00 28.17 -4.15
C TRP A 169 -18.58 27.02 -3.25
N GLY A 170 -19.20 25.85 -3.43
CA GLY A 170 -18.82 24.61 -2.77
C GLY A 170 -18.85 23.44 -3.75
N GLY A 171 -17.91 22.50 -3.60
CA GLY A 171 -17.76 21.38 -4.50
C GLY A 171 -16.60 20.46 -4.16
N VAL A 172 -16.23 19.62 -5.12
CA VAL A 172 -15.11 18.67 -4.99
C VAL A 172 -14.16 18.88 -6.16
N ILE A 173 -12.86 18.88 -5.89
CA ILE A 173 -11.81 18.73 -6.90
C ILE A 173 -11.41 17.25 -6.90
N PRO A 174 -11.84 16.45 -7.89
CA PRO A 174 -11.46 15.04 -7.94
C PRO A 174 -9.96 14.89 -8.17
N LEU A 175 -9.36 13.94 -7.48
CA LEU A 175 -7.96 13.54 -7.65
C LEU A 175 -7.91 12.11 -8.15
N ARG A 176 -6.96 11.84 -9.05
CA ARG A 176 -6.74 10.51 -9.63
C ARG A 176 -5.25 10.29 -9.80
N ARG A 177 -4.81 9.06 -9.56
CA ARG A 177 -3.51 8.59 -10.04
C ARG A 177 -3.60 8.38 -11.55
N THR A 178 -2.52 8.73 -12.25
CA THR A 178 -2.32 8.43 -13.67
C THR A 178 -0.85 8.22 -13.89
N ALA A 179 -0.48 7.16 -14.61
CA ALA A 179 0.90 6.95 -15.02
C ALA A 179 1.24 7.75 -16.28
N GLY A 180 2.49 8.21 -16.36
CA GLY A 180 3.08 8.66 -17.62
C GLY A 180 3.62 7.49 -18.44
N ASP A 181 4.15 7.80 -19.63
CA ASP A 181 4.81 6.80 -20.47
C ASP A 181 6.05 6.22 -19.79
N PRO A 182 6.32 4.91 -19.94
CA PRO A 182 7.55 4.30 -19.42
C PRO A 182 8.80 4.95 -20.03
N ILE A 183 9.70 5.41 -19.17
CA ILE A 183 10.97 6.02 -19.59
C ILE A 183 12.06 4.94 -19.54
N PRO A 184 12.69 4.57 -20.67
CA PRO A 184 13.77 3.60 -20.67
C PRO A 184 15.02 4.16 -19.97
N ALA A 185 15.76 3.28 -19.30
CA ALA A 185 17.10 3.62 -18.82
C ALA A 185 18.06 3.88 -19.99
N GLU A 186 19.15 4.61 -19.74
CA GLU A 186 20.15 4.95 -20.76
C GLU A 186 20.78 3.71 -21.44
N ASP A 187 20.94 2.62 -20.67
CA ASP A 187 21.49 1.35 -21.11
C ASP A 187 20.44 0.32 -21.55
N ALA A 188 19.16 0.73 -21.60
CA ALA A 188 18.09 -0.17 -22.02
C ALA A 188 18.19 -0.50 -23.52
N SER A 189 18.06 -1.79 -23.85
CA SER A 189 18.02 -2.27 -25.24
C SER A 189 16.63 -2.81 -25.58
N GLY A 190 16.14 -2.48 -26.78
CA GLY A 190 14.85 -2.98 -27.29
C GLY A 190 13.64 -2.17 -26.83
N PRO A 191 12.42 -2.60 -27.21
CA PRO A 191 11.18 -1.91 -26.84
C PRO A 191 10.83 -2.11 -25.36
N VAL A 192 9.96 -1.23 -24.84
CA VAL A 192 9.37 -1.39 -23.50
C VAL A 192 8.62 -2.73 -23.42
N PRO A 193 8.87 -3.56 -22.39
CA PRO A 193 8.18 -4.83 -22.21
C PRO A 193 6.65 -4.68 -22.12
N ALA A 194 5.91 -5.66 -22.66
CA ALA A 194 4.45 -5.58 -22.76
C ALA A 194 3.74 -5.52 -21.40
N ASP A 195 4.26 -6.18 -20.38
CA ASP A 195 3.83 -6.10 -18.98
C ASP A 195 3.94 -4.68 -18.42
N VAL A 196 5.04 -3.99 -18.72
CA VAL A 196 5.27 -2.60 -18.29
C VAL A 196 4.32 -1.64 -19.03
N VAL A 197 4.12 -1.81 -20.34
CA VAL A 197 3.15 -1.02 -21.11
C VAL A 197 1.74 -1.21 -20.57
N ARG A 198 1.31 -2.46 -20.33
CA ARG A 198 -0.01 -2.75 -19.75
C ARG A 198 -0.18 -2.12 -18.37
N ARG A 199 0.85 -2.19 -17.51
CA ARG A 199 0.78 -1.59 -16.18
C ARG A 199 0.61 -0.08 -16.27
N ALA A 200 1.42 0.61 -17.08
CA ALA A 200 1.28 2.05 -17.29
C ALA A 200 -0.12 2.43 -17.78
N ALA A 201 -0.69 1.70 -18.74
CA ALA A 201 -2.03 1.96 -19.24
C ALA A 201 -3.16 1.69 -18.22
N SER A 202 -2.89 0.93 -17.16
CA SER A 202 -3.87 0.58 -16.12
C SER A 202 -3.87 1.52 -14.90
N LEU A 203 -2.87 2.41 -14.82
CA LEU A 203 -2.63 3.30 -13.68
C LEU A 203 -3.07 4.74 -13.96
#